data_AF-A0A927SPZ4-F1
#
_entry.id   AF-A0A927SPZ4-F1
#
_cell.length_a   1.000
_cell.length_b   1.000
_cell.length_c   1.000
_cell.angle_alpha   90.00
_cell.angle_beta   90.00
_cell.angle_gamma   90.00
#
_symmetry.space_group_name_H-M   'P 1'
#
loop_
_entity.id
_entity.type
_entity.pdbx_description
1 polymer ?
#
loop_
_entity_poly.entity_id
_entity_poly.type
_entity_poly.pdbx_seq_one_letter_code
_entity_poly.pdbx_strand_id
1 'polypeptide(L)'
;DLADKAEVFITEGPLKADIASNLSKKPFIAIPGSSCYKLLEKNLDKLKWYGVEIIVNAMDMDRYTNPNVMKNVEELKNVIETNGFKLINLKWDGKFKGIDDYLWDKKKKVS
;
A
#
# COMPACT_ATOMS: atom_id res chain seq x y z
N ASP A 1 -3.41 -16.37 11.91
CA ASP A 1 -2.77 -16.38 10.59
C ASP A 1 -3.32 -15.29 9.70
N LEU A 2 -2.46 -14.54 8.99
CA LEU A 2 -2.87 -13.51 8.02
C LEU A 2 -2.93 -14.07 6.59
N ALA A 3 -2.57 -15.34 6.40
CA ALA A 3 -2.37 -15.96 5.08
C ALA A 3 -3.69 -16.16 4.30
N ASP A 4 -4.82 -16.28 4.98
CA ASP A 4 -6.15 -16.48 4.35
C ASP A 4 -6.97 -15.18 4.24
N LYS A 5 -6.45 -14.05 4.72
CA LYS A 5 -7.17 -12.78 4.72
C LYS A 5 -6.99 -12.05 3.40
N ALA A 6 -8.08 -11.57 2.82
CA ALA A 6 -8.02 -10.78 1.61
C ALA A 6 -7.31 -9.44 1.88
N GLU A 7 -6.20 -9.23 1.20
CA GLU A 7 -5.35 -8.06 1.34
C GLU A 7 -5.24 -7.29 0.03
N VAL A 8 -5.07 -5.96 0.12
CA VAL A 8 -4.78 -5.11 -1.02
C VAL A 8 -3.63 -4.17 -0.73
N PHE A 9 -2.76 -3.97 -1.71
CA PHE A 9 -1.58 -3.10 -1.60
C PHE A 9 -1.90 -1.73 -2.21
N ILE A 10 -1.47 -0.67 -1.55
CA ILE A 10 -1.58 0.70 -2.09
C ILE A 10 -0.19 1.22 -2.44
N THR A 11 -0.04 1.84 -3.60
CA THR A 11 1.23 2.44 -4.05
C THR A 11 1.00 3.66 -4.93
N GLU A 12 2.07 4.39 -5.24
CA GLU A 12 2.01 5.60 -6.05
C GLU A 12 2.07 5.30 -7.54
N GLY A 13 1.05 5.76 -8.27
CA GLY A 13 1.04 5.70 -9.73
C GLY A 13 0.67 4.32 -10.31
N PRO A 14 -0.05 4.30 -11.45
CA PRO A 14 -0.56 3.06 -12.04
C PRO A 14 0.55 2.11 -12.50
N LEU A 15 1.63 2.62 -13.08
CA LEU A 15 2.70 1.78 -13.61
C LEU A 15 3.40 0.95 -12.52
N LYS A 16 3.67 1.54 -11.35
CA LYS A 16 4.27 0.82 -10.22
C LYS A 16 3.33 -0.27 -9.70
N ALA A 17 2.03 0.05 -9.61
CA ALA A 17 1.01 -0.90 -9.19
C ALA A 17 0.94 -2.12 -10.14
N ASP A 18 0.95 -1.89 -11.45
CA ASP A 18 0.90 -2.97 -12.44
C ASP A 18 2.13 -3.87 -12.38
N ILE A 19 3.33 -3.28 -12.30
CA ILE A 19 4.59 -4.03 -12.18
C ILE A 19 4.61 -4.83 -10.87
N ALA A 20 4.28 -4.19 -9.74
CA ALA A 20 4.26 -4.82 -8.43
C ALA A 20 3.24 -5.96 -8.34
N SER A 21 2.05 -5.76 -8.91
CA SER A 21 1.01 -6.79 -9.04
C SER A 21 1.53 -7.97 -9.84
N ASN A 22 2.14 -7.72 -11.01
CA ASN A 22 2.69 -8.80 -11.84
C ASN A 22 3.82 -9.58 -11.15
N LEU A 23 4.68 -8.89 -10.38
CA LEU A 23 5.80 -9.50 -9.67
C LEU A 23 5.37 -10.29 -8.43
N SER A 24 4.41 -9.79 -7.66
CA SER A 24 3.98 -10.38 -6.38
C SER A 24 2.75 -11.29 -6.47
N LYS A 25 1.98 -11.20 -7.58
CA LYS A 25 0.67 -11.85 -7.76
C LYS A 25 -0.37 -11.45 -6.73
N LYS A 26 -0.24 -10.24 -6.17
CA LYS A 26 -1.16 -9.65 -5.21
C LYS A 26 -1.91 -8.48 -5.84
N PRO A 27 -3.11 -8.12 -5.36
CA PRO A 27 -3.85 -6.98 -5.90
C PRO A 27 -3.22 -5.66 -5.42
N PHE A 28 -3.08 -4.71 -6.34
CA PHE A 28 -2.56 -3.37 -6.09
C PHE A 28 -3.58 -2.31 -6.52
N ILE A 29 -3.65 -1.23 -5.75
CA ILE A 29 -4.39 0.00 -6.07
C ILE A 29 -3.38 1.12 -6.17
N ALA A 30 -3.39 1.80 -7.31
CA ALA A 30 -2.62 3.02 -7.49
C ALA A 30 -3.39 4.22 -6.91
N ILE A 31 -2.75 4.96 -6.01
CA ILE A 31 -3.27 6.23 -5.49
C ILE A 31 -2.50 7.37 -6.18
N PRO A 32 -3.19 8.37 -6.74
CA PRO A 32 -2.53 9.50 -7.37
C PRO A 32 -1.90 10.41 -6.31
N GLY A 33 -0.61 10.22 -6.04
CA GLY A 33 0.18 11.07 -5.13
C GLY A 33 -0.16 10.92 -3.64
N SER A 34 0.79 11.32 -2.80
CA SER A 34 0.76 11.21 -1.33
C SER A 34 -0.27 12.10 -0.61
N SER A 35 -1.09 12.87 -1.34
CA SER A 35 -2.17 13.69 -0.79
C SER A 35 -3.57 13.09 -1.00
N CYS A 36 -3.69 11.98 -1.73
CA CYS A 36 -4.99 11.41 -2.12
C CYS A 36 -5.54 10.32 -1.17
N TYR A 37 -5.12 10.28 0.09
CA TYR A 37 -5.66 9.35 1.10
C TYR A 37 -7.18 9.50 1.32
N LYS A 38 -7.73 10.69 1.09
CA LYS A 38 -9.20 10.93 1.09
C LYS A 38 -9.94 10.14 0.00
N LEU A 39 -9.27 9.81 -1.11
CA LEU A 39 -9.86 8.97 -2.14
C LEU A 39 -9.94 7.51 -1.68
N LEU A 40 -8.93 7.03 -0.96
CA LEU A 40 -8.95 5.69 -0.38
C LEU A 40 -10.09 5.58 0.65
N GLU A 41 -10.23 6.56 1.53
CA GLU A 41 -11.34 6.65 2.49
C GLU A 41 -12.71 6.50 1.81
N LYS A 42 -12.96 7.25 0.74
CA LYS A 42 -14.22 7.17 -0.04
C LYS A 42 -14.48 5.83 -0.71
N ASN A 43 -13.47 4.97 -0.83
CA ASN A 43 -13.60 3.66 -1.47
C ASN A 43 -13.46 2.50 -0.48
N LEU A 44 -13.34 2.75 0.83
CA LEU A 44 -13.27 1.69 1.85
C LEU A 44 -14.49 0.78 1.82
N ASP A 45 -15.70 1.32 1.63
CA ASP A 45 -16.93 0.51 1.54
C ASP A 45 -16.88 -0.50 0.40
N LYS A 46 -16.28 -0.13 -0.74
CA LYS A 46 -16.10 -1.05 -1.86
C LYS A 46 -15.12 -2.16 -1.51
N LEU A 47 -14.00 -1.83 -0.87
CA LEU A 47 -13.03 -2.82 -0.42
C LEU A 47 -13.67 -3.81 0.56
N LYS A 48 -14.53 -3.31 1.45
CA LYS A 48 -15.29 -4.13 2.39
C LYS A 48 -16.26 -5.06 1.69
N TRP A 49 -16.94 -4.57 0.66
CA TRP A 49 -17.83 -5.37 -0.18
C TRP A 49 -17.08 -6.50 -0.91
N TYR A 50 -15.84 -6.25 -1.36
CA TYR A 50 -14.95 -7.26 -1.92
C TYR A 50 -14.34 -8.21 -0.86
N GLY A 51 -14.67 -8.04 0.42
CA GLY A 51 -14.18 -8.89 1.51
C GLY A 51 -12.75 -8.58 1.96
N VAL A 52 -12.17 -7.44 1.55
CA VAL A 52 -10.82 -7.04 1.96
C VAL A 52 -10.82 -6.75 3.47
N GLU A 53 -9.83 -7.29 4.18
CA GLU A 53 -9.62 -7.07 5.61
C GLU A 53 -8.35 -6.27 5.88
N ILE A 54 -7.37 -6.36 4.98
CA ILE A 54 -6.03 -5.81 5.19
C ILE A 54 -5.68 -4.85 4.06
N ILE A 55 -5.26 -3.65 4.43
CA ILE A 55 -4.69 -2.67 3.52
C ILE A 55 -3.20 -2.57 3.81
N VAL A 56 -2.37 -2.82 2.80
CA VAL A 56 -0.91 -2.77 2.91
C VAL A 56 -0.40 -1.49 2.24
N ASN A 57 0.12 -0.58 3.05
CA ASN A 57 0.75 0.65 2.58
C ASN A 57 2.14 0.38 2.00
N ALA A 58 2.24 0.37 0.67
CA ALA A 58 3.45 0.21 -0.12
C ALA A 58 3.74 1.45 -0.98
N MET A 59 3.41 2.64 -0.44
CA MET A 59 3.87 3.93 -0.97
C MET A 59 5.39 4.06 -0.81
N ASP A 60 6.01 5.00 -1.52
CA ASP A 60 7.47 5.20 -1.48
C ASP A 60 7.95 5.57 -0.04
N MET A 61 9.23 5.31 0.26
CA MET A 61 9.80 5.50 1.62
C MET A 61 10.08 6.97 1.96
N ASP A 62 10.07 7.86 0.98
CA ASP A 62 10.22 9.31 1.16
C ASP A 62 9.14 9.90 2.09
N ARG A 63 8.00 9.23 2.25
CA ARG A 63 6.95 9.56 3.23
C ARG A 63 7.45 9.75 4.66
N TYR A 64 8.56 9.09 5.04
CA TYR A 64 9.16 9.21 6.37
C TYR A 64 10.02 10.46 6.54
N THR A 65 10.34 11.16 5.44
CA THR A 65 11.12 12.40 5.46
C THR A 65 10.23 13.65 5.46
N ASN A 66 8.94 13.51 5.13
CA ASN A 66 7.99 14.62 5.07
C ASN A 66 6.99 14.55 6.25
N PRO A 67 7.08 15.45 7.25
CA PRO A 67 6.17 15.47 8.41
C PRO A 67 4.68 15.57 8.02
N ASN A 68 4.36 16.27 6.94
CA ASN A 68 2.98 16.38 6.46
C ASN A 68 2.45 15.03 5.95
N VAL A 69 3.30 14.24 5.28
CA VAL A 69 2.91 12.91 4.80
C VAL A 69 2.76 11.94 5.97
N MET A 70 3.63 12.00 6.98
CA MET A 70 3.47 11.18 8.18
C MET A 70 2.16 11.46 8.91
N LYS A 71 1.79 12.74 9.06
CA LYS A 71 0.51 13.12 9.66
C LYS A 71 -0.67 12.54 8.87
N ASN A 72 -0.63 12.62 7.54
CA ASN A 72 -1.67 12.05 6.69
C ASN A 72 -1.77 10.51 6.82
N VAL A 73 -0.65 9.81 7.00
CA VAL A 73 -0.63 8.35 7.21
C VAL A 73 -1.22 7.98 8.57
N GLU A 74 -0.97 8.76 9.61
CA GLU A 74 -1.57 8.56 10.95
C GLU A 74 -3.08 8.76 10.91
N GLU A 75 -3.55 9.83 10.26
CA GLU A 75 -4.98 10.09 10.06
C GLU A 75 -5.64 8.95 9.27
N LEU A 76 -4.99 8.50 8.19
CA LEU A 76 -5.48 7.37 7.39
C LEU A 76 -5.57 6.10 8.23
N LYS A 77 -4.56 5.81 9.05
CA LYS A 77 -4.56 4.63 9.93
C LYS A 77 -5.80 4.62 10.81
N ASN A 78 -6.11 5.75 11.44
CA ASN A 78 -7.29 5.88 12.29
C ASN A 78 -8.59 5.64 11.51
N VAL A 79 -8.72 6.19 10.30
CA VAL A 79 -9.90 5.99 9.44
C VAL A 79 -10.04 4.53 9.02
N ILE A 80 -8.95 3.90 8.56
CA ILE A 80 -8.94 2.49 8.13
C ILE A 80 -9.33 1.57 9.29
N GLU A 81 -8.72 1.75 10.46
CA GLU A 81 -8.98 0.94 11.65
C GLU A 81 -10.41 1.14 12.17
N THR A 82 -10.93 2.38 12.16
CA THR A 82 -12.32 2.68 12.54
C THR A 82 -13.34 2.01 11.60
N ASN A 83 -12.98 1.82 10.32
CA ASN A 83 -13.82 1.13 9.33
C ASN A 83 -13.71 -0.41 9.40
N GLY A 84 -12.89 -0.95 10.32
CA GLY A 84 -12.73 -2.38 10.56
C GLY A 84 -11.67 -3.05 9.70
N PHE A 85 -10.80 -2.27 9.05
CA PHE A 85 -9.66 -2.78 8.30
C PHE A 85 -8.39 -2.75 9.14
N LYS A 86 -7.40 -3.58 8.79
CA LYS A 86 -6.05 -3.51 9.35
C LYS A 86 -5.11 -2.80 8.38
N LEU A 87 -4.48 -1.71 8.81
CA LEU A 87 -3.40 -1.07 8.05
C LEU A 87 -2.05 -1.70 8.40
N ILE A 88 -1.31 -2.18 7.39
CA ILE A 88 0.07 -2.65 7.53
C ILE A 88 0.98 -1.74 6.73
N ASN A 89 1.98 -1.13 7.37
CA ASN A 89 2.99 -0.35 6.66
C ASN A 89 4.12 -1.27 6.19
N LEU A 90 4.23 -1.46 4.88
CA LEU A 90 5.37 -2.14 4.29
C LEU A 90 6.57 -1.18 4.34
N LYS A 91 7.70 -1.69 4.84
CA LYS A 91 8.96 -0.97 4.91
C LYS A 91 10.03 -1.76 4.17
N TRP A 92 10.83 -1.05 3.39
CA TRP A 92 12.01 -1.59 2.73
C TRP A 92 13.18 -0.62 2.85
N ASP A 93 14.36 -1.09 2.44
CA ASP A 93 15.58 -0.29 2.42
C ASP A 93 15.42 0.88 1.45
N GLY A 94 15.64 2.12 1.93
CA GLY A 94 15.44 3.35 1.16
C GLY A 94 16.31 3.47 -0.11
N LYS A 95 17.25 2.54 -0.35
CA LYS A 95 17.94 2.43 -1.64
C LYS A 95 17.01 2.10 -2.82
N PHE A 96 15.85 1.49 -2.56
CA PHE A 96 14.85 1.20 -3.58
C PHE A 96 13.84 2.34 -3.65
N LYS A 97 13.69 2.94 -4.84
CA LYS A 97 12.86 4.15 -5.00
C LYS A 97 11.38 3.84 -4.82
N GLY A 98 10.95 2.66 -5.24
CA GLY A 98 9.56 2.21 -5.12
C GLY A 98 9.41 0.73 -4.80
N ILE A 99 8.15 0.31 -4.65
CA ILE A 99 7.79 -1.09 -4.37
C ILE A 99 8.15 -2.03 -5.53
N ASP A 100 8.08 -1.54 -6.75
CA ASP A 100 8.45 -2.23 -7.99
C ASP A 100 9.95 -2.57 -8.00
N ASP A 101 10.82 -1.61 -7.69
CA ASP A 101 12.27 -1.82 -7.56
C ASP A 101 12.58 -2.88 -6.48
N TYR A 102 11.92 -2.76 -5.32
CA TYR A 102 12.10 -3.69 -4.20
C TYR A 102 11.67 -5.12 -4.55
N LEU A 103 10.52 -5.28 -5.20
CA LEU A 103 10.01 -6.59 -5.62
C LEU A 103 10.88 -7.20 -6.72
N TRP A 104 11.40 -6.39 -7.63
CA TRP A 104 12.31 -6.84 -8.67
C TRP A 104 13.62 -7.40 -8.10
N ASP A 105 14.25 -6.69 -7.16
CA ASP A 105 15.46 -7.16 -6.47
C ASP A 105 15.20 -8.45 -5.68
N LYS A 106 14.06 -8.53 -4.99
CA LYS A 106 13.66 -9.76 -4.28
C LYS A 106 13.49 -10.95 -5.22
N LYS A 107 12.85 -10.75 -6.37
CA LYS A 107 12.65 -11.83 -7.36
C LYS A 107 13.98 -12.36 -7.89
N LYS A 108 14.93 -11.46 -8.19
CA LYS A 108 16.27 -11.82 -8.64
C LYS A 108 17.06 -12.67 -7.63
N LYS A 109 16.86 -12.44 -6.33
CA LYS A 109 17.56 -13.19 -5.26
C LYS A 109 16.98 -14.59 -5.00
N VAL A 110 15.77 -14.85 -5.49
CA VAL A 110 15.06 -16.13 -5.36
C VAL A 110 15.17 -16.96 -6.66
N SER A 111 15.71 -16.36 -7.73
CA SER A 111 16.03 -17.01 -9.00
C SER A 111 17.42 -17.62 -8.96
#